data_AF-A0A941PLI2-F1
#
_entry.id   AF-A0A941PLI2-F1
#
_cell.length_a   1.000
_cell.length_b   1.000
_cell.length_c   1.000
_cell.angle_alpha   90.00
_cell.angle_beta   90.00
_cell.angle_gamma   90.00
#
_symmetry.space_group_name_H-M   'P 1'
#
loop_
_entity.id
_entity.type
_entity.pdbx_description
1 polymer ?
#
loop_
_entity_poly.entity_id
_entity_poly.type
_entity_poly.pdbx_seq_one_letter_code
_entity_poly.pdbx_strand_id
1 'polypeptide(L)' 'MSEPSPSKCVICGKPQDPAYKPFCSKRCADVALNRWLSGGYAIPAAEEDEPGESDASA' A
#
# COMPACT_ATOMS: atom_id res chain seq x y z
N MET A 1 -21.72 -2.90 22.25
CA MET A 1 -20.27 -2.66 22.13
C MET A 1 -19.80 -3.30 20.84
N SER A 2 -19.23 -2.53 19.90
CA SER A 2 -18.65 -3.11 18.67
C SER A 2 -17.28 -3.66 19.01
N GLU A 3 -17.15 -4.99 19.10
CA GLU A 3 -15.83 -5.64 19.13
C GLU A 3 -15.13 -5.36 17.80
N PRO A 4 -13.90 -4.80 17.80
CA PRO A 4 -13.17 -4.58 16.57
C PRO A 4 -12.86 -5.94 15.95
N SER A 5 -13.41 -6.18 14.76
CA SER A 5 -13.15 -7.39 13.99
C SER A 5 -11.64 -7.60 13.83
N PRO A 6 -11.12 -8.83 13.99
CA PRO A 6 -9.69 -9.08 13.91
C PRO A 6 -9.17 -8.60 12.55
N SER A 7 -8.25 -7.64 12.61
CA SER A 7 -7.61 -7.06 11.45
C SER A 7 -7.02 -8.18 10.57
N LYS A 8 -7.32 -8.14 9.27
CA LYS A 8 -6.91 -9.16 8.30
C LYS A 8 -5.54 -8.80 7.69
N CYS A 9 -4.79 -9.82 7.31
CA CYS A 9 -3.53 -9.67 6.59
C CYS A 9 -3.79 -9.03 5.22
N VAL A 10 -3.11 -7.92 4.92
CA VAL A 10 -3.28 -7.18 3.66
C VAL A 10 -2.76 -7.93 2.42
N ILE A 11 -2.02 -9.03 2.62
CA ILE A 11 -1.46 -9.84 1.54
C ILE A 11 -2.33 -11.06 1.21
N CYS A 12 -2.96 -11.68 2.21
CA CYS A 12 -3.69 -12.95 2.01
C CYS A 12 -5.03 -13.06 2.75
N GLY A 13 -5.46 -12.05 3.50
CA GLY A 13 -6.77 -12.01 4.19
C GLY A 13 -6.90 -12.86 5.45
N LYS A 14 -5.88 -13.63 5.82
CA LYS A 14 -5.83 -14.42 7.07
C LYS A 14 -5.83 -13.52 8.31
N PRO A 15 -6.25 -14.00 9.49
CA PRO A 15 -6.13 -13.23 10.73
C PRO A 15 -4.67 -12.79 10.94
N GLN A 16 -4.48 -11.52 11.32
CA GLN A 16 -3.15 -11.00 11.62
C GLN A 16 -2.55 -11.73 12.82
N ASP A 17 -1.25 -11.95 12.76
CA ASP A 17 -0.48 -12.45 13.89
C ASP A 17 0.07 -11.25 14.67
N PRO A 18 -0.08 -11.18 15.99
CA PRO A 18 0.38 -10.04 16.79
C PRO A 18 1.88 -9.76 16.65
N ALA A 19 2.72 -10.76 16.36
CA ALA A 19 4.15 -10.57 16.13
C ALA A 19 4.47 -10.03 14.73
N TYR A 20 3.55 -10.15 13.77
CA TYR A 20 3.77 -9.81 12.37
C TYR A 20 2.80 -8.75 11.82
N LYS A 21 2.05 -8.04 12.67
CA LYS A 21 1.11 -6.97 12.26
C LYS A 21 1.80 -5.99 11.31
N PRO A 22 1.19 -5.63 10.16
CA PRO A 22 -0.19 -5.91 9.71
C PRO A 22 -0.39 -7.23 8.93
N PHE A 23 0.49 -8.21 9.09
CA PHE A 23 0.49 -9.49 8.37
C PHE A 23 0.15 -10.68 9.26
N CYS A 24 -0.05 -11.84 8.65
CA CYS A 24 -0.24 -13.12 9.37
C CYS A 24 1.07 -13.90 9.60
N SER A 25 2.18 -13.53 8.95
CA SER A 25 3.48 -14.21 9.08
C SER A 25 4.62 -13.45 8.40
N LYS A 26 5.86 -13.83 8.70
CA LYS A 26 7.08 -13.35 8.01
C LYS A 26 6.97 -13.47 6.49
N ARG A 27 6.43 -14.58 5.98
CA ARG A 27 6.28 -14.82 4.54
C ARG A 27 5.44 -13.74 3.86
N CYS A 28 4.36 -13.28 4.49
CA CYS A 28 3.54 -12.20 3.94
C CYS A 28 4.25 -10.84 4.02
N ALA A 29 5.04 -10.60 5.06
CA ALA A 29 5.87 -9.39 5.15
C ALA A 29 6.92 -9.34 4.02
N ASP A 30 7.59 -10.47 3.73
CA ASP A 30 8.57 -10.56 2.64
C ASP A 30 7.91 -10.33 1.26
N VAL A 31 6.70 -10.85 1.04
CA VAL A 31 5.94 -10.61 -0.20
C VAL A 31 5.57 -9.13 -0.34
N ALA A 32 5.14 -8.49 0.75
CA ALA A 32 4.84 -7.07 0.76
C ALA A 32 6.09 -6.25 0.40
N LEU A 33 7.24 -6.60 0.99
CA LEU A 33 8.53 -5.97 0.70
C LEU A 33 8.91 -6.15 -0.78
N ASN A 34 8.75 -7.35 -1.34
CA ASN A 34 9.03 -7.57 -2.75
C ASN A 34 8.14 -6.71 -3.66
N ARG A 35 6.84 -6.56 -3.34
CA ARG A 35 5.94 -5.67 -4.10
C ARG A 35 6.39 -4.21 -4.04
N TRP A 36 6.91 -3.76 -2.91
CA TRP A 36 7.52 -2.45 -2.77
C TRP A 36 8.77 -2.30 -3.65
N LEU A 37 9.71 -3.23 -3.53
CA LEU A 37 10.96 -3.19 -4.31
C LEU A 37 10.73 -3.32 -5.83
N SER A 38 9.65 -4.01 -6.24
CA SER A 38 9.30 -4.19 -7.65
C SER A 38 8.53 -3.00 -8.25
N GLY A 39 8.29 -1.93 -7.49
CA GLY A 39 7.49 -0.79 -7.95
C GLY A 39 6.00 -1.10 -8.08
N GLY A 40 5.50 -2.15 -7.42
CA GLY A 40 4.08 -2.54 -7.45
C GLY A 40 3.16 -1.59 -6.69
N TYR A 41 3.71 -0.63 -5.95
CA TYR A 41 3.01 0.50 -5.36
C TYR A 41 3.28 1.77 -6.19
N ALA A 42 2.96 1.73 -7.47
CA ALA A 42 2.93 2.92 -8.30
C ALA A 42 1.60 3.66 -8.10
N ILE A 43 1.66 4.96 -7.85
CA ILE A 43 0.49 5.84 -7.96
C ILE A 43 0.30 6.07 -9.47
N PRO A 44 -0.85 5.71 -10.06
CA PRO A 44 -1.08 6.01 -11.47
C PRO A 44 -1.03 7.52 -11.68
N ALA A 45 -0.26 7.97 -12.68
CA ALA A 45 -0.32 9.36 -13.12
C ALA A 45 -1.71 9.59 -13.71
N ALA A 46 -2.45 10.54 -13.15
CA ALA A 46 -3.58 11.11 -13.88
C ALA A 46 -2.95 11.91 -15.02
N GLU A 47 -3.23 11.53 -16.26
CA GLU A 47 -2.96 12.40 -17.42
C GLU A 47 -3.90 13.60 -17.26
N GLU A 48 -3.42 14.67 -16.64
CA GLU A 48 -4.05 15.97 -16.77
C GLU A 48 -3.95 16.36 -18.25
N ASP A 49 -5.09 16.48 -18.90
CA ASP A 49 -5.23 17.02 -20.25
C ASP A 49 -4.72 18.48 -20.22
N GLU A 50 -3.46 18.70 -20.60
CA GLU A 50 -2.83 20.03 -20.63
C GLU A 50 -3.27 20.80 -21.90
N PRO A 51 -3.54 22.12 -21.85
CA PRO A 51 -2.43 23.09 -21.76
C PRO A 51 -2.74 24.39 -21.00
N GLY A 52 -1.86 24.76 -20.06
CA GLY A 52 -1.85 26.07 -19.41
C GLY A 52 -0.43 26.61 -19.25
N GLU A 53 0.08 27.26 -20.29
CA GLU A 53 1.31 28.04 -20.22
C GLU A 53 1.07 29.31 -19.37
N SER A 54 1.76 29.43 -18.23
CA SER A 54 2.00 30.72 -17.56
C SER A 54 3.37 30.71 -16.87
N ASP A 55 4.38 31.06 -17.67
CA ASP A 55 5.52 31.95 -17.40
C ASP A 55 5.78 32.45 -15.95
N ALA A 56 6.94 32.03 -15.43
CA ALA A 56 8.07 32.82 -14.90
C ALA A 56 8.19 33.38 -13.46
N SER A 57 9.44 33.18 -12.97
CA SER A 57 10.29 33.97 -12.04
C SER A 57 10.01 33.83 -10.53
N ALA A 58 11.00 33.70 -9.64
CA ALA A 58 12.41 34.12 -9.65
C ALA A 58 13.28 33.22 -8.75
#